data_AF-A0A6G3RSE2-F1
#
_entry.id   AF-A0A6G3RSE2-F1
#
_cell.length_a   1.000
_cell.length_b   1.000
_cell.length_c   1.000
_cell.angle_alpha   90.00
_cell.angle_beta   90.00
_cell.angle_gamma   90.00
#
_symmetry.space_group_name_H-M   'P 1'
#
loop_
_entity.id
_entity.type
_entity.pdbx_description
1 polymer ?
#
loop_
_entity_poly.entity_id
_entity_poly.type
_entity_poly.pdbx_seq_one_letter_code
_entity_poly.pdbx_strand_id
1 'polypeptide(L)'
;APCQISATMGVQMSEGLPTPPGYARSTGEIKALNLMIDFPDAEGTEPATDRYAEFFPQTSEWFRASSYGRLVYRPEAPVEDWLRMPMPF
;
A
#
# COMPACT_ATOMS: atom_id res chain seq x y z
N ALA A 1 -27.81 -17.78 -3.57
CA ALA A 1 -27.06 -16.60 -4.01
C ALA A 1 -27.03 -16.63 -5.54
N PRO A 2 -27.73 -15.75 -6.25
CA PRO A 2 -27.86 -15.93 -7.68
C PRO A 2 -26.74 -15.18 -8.42
N CYS A 3 -26.11 -15.88 -9.36
CA CYS A 3 -25.13 -15.39 -10.34
C CYS A 3 -23.65 -15.28 -9.92
N GLN A 4 -23.12 -16.22 -9.13
CA GLN A 4 -21.68 -16.42 -9.05
C GLN A 4 -21.29 -17.70 -9.83
N ILE A 5 -20.28 -17.61 -10.70
CA ILE A 5 -19.67 -18.79 -11.34
C ILE A 5 -19.00 -19.62 -10.23
N SER A 6 -19.28 -20.92 -10.21
CA SER A 6 -18.63 -21.84 -9.26
C SER A 6 -17.13 -21.87 -9.51
N ALA A 7 -16.37 -21.53 -8.49
CA ALA A 7 -14.92 -21.58 -8.54
C ALA A 7 -14.40 -23.00 -8.31
N THR A 8 -13.41 -23.41 -9.10
CA THR A 8 -12.73 -24.71 -8.93
C THR A 8 -11.72 -24.62 -7.78
N MET A 9 -11.83 -25.52 -6.81
CA MET A 9 -10.85 -25.60 -5.71
C MET A 9 -9.44 -25.84 -6.25
N GLY A 10 -8.47 -25.05 -5.77
CA GLY A 10 -7.07 -25.12 -6.19
C GLY A 10 -6.69 -24.21 -7.36
N VAL A 11 -7.64 -23.52 -8.00
CA VAL A 11 -7.36 -22.51 -9.02
C VAL A 11 -7.39 -21.13 -8.38
N GLN A 12 -6.25 -20.42 -8.42
CA GLN A 12 -6.18 -19.01 -8.01
C GLN A 12 -6.23 -18.11 -9.24
N MET A 13 -7.12 -17.13 -9.21
CA MET A 13 -7.20 -16.05 -10.21
C MET A 13 -6.77 -14.75 -9.55
N SER A 14 -6.19 -13.83 -10.33
CA SER A 14 -5.78 -12.50 -9.84
C SER A 14 -6.97 -11.70 -9.26
N GLU A 15 -8.17 -11.95 -9.79
CA GLU A 15 -9.46 -11.46 -9.29
C GLU A 15 -10.18 -12.66 -8.64
N GLY A 16 -9.74 -13.05 -7.45
CA GLY A 16 -10.00 -14.37 -6.87
C GLY A 16 -11.43 -14.60 -6.34
N LEU A 17 -12.11 -15.60 -6.92
CA LEU A 17 -13.26 -16.26 -6.31
C LEU A 17 -12.92 -17.76 -6.09
N PRO A 18 -13.18 -18.33 -4.90
CA PRO A 18 -13.50 -17.63 -3.66
C PRO A 18 -12.21 -17.06 -3.04
N THR A 19 -12.30 -15.89 -2.41
CA THR A 19 -11.18 -15.34 -1.63
C THR A 19 -10.84 -16.29 -0.47
N PRO A 20 -9.59 -16.81 -0.38
CA PRO A 20 -9.20 -17.74 0.68
C PRO A 20 -9.30 -17.11 2.09
N PRO A 21 -9.39 -17.94 3.16
CA PRO A 21 -9.20 -17.46 4.53
C PRO A 21 -7.85 -16.74 4.68
N GLY A 22 -7.81 -15.69 5.52
CA GLY A 22 -6.60 -14.88 5.75
C GLY A 22 -6.50 -13.61 4.92
N TYR A 23 -7.37 -13.42 3.92
CA TYR A 23 -7.46 -12.15 3.20
C TYR A 23 -8.23 -11.10 4.00
N ALA A 24 -7.64 -9.92 4.13
CA ALA A 24 -8.33 -8.75 4.66
C ALA A 24 -9.32 -8.21 3.63
N ARG A 25 -10.52 -7.83 4.08
CA ARG A 25 -11.46 -7.12 3.21
C ARG A 25 -10.92 -5.72 2.94
N SER A 26 -10.86 -5.32 1.67
CA SER A 26 -10.50 -3.96 1.22
C SER A 26 -11.63 -2.97 1.51
N THR A 27 -11.96 -2.78 2.78
CA THR A 27 -13.04 -1.89 3.24
C THR A 27 -12.62 -1.12 4.48
N GLY A 28 -13.14 0.09 4.66
CA GLY A 28 -12.90 0.92 5.86
C GLY A 28 -11.86 2.01 5.62
N GLU A 29 -11.21 2.45 6.69
CA GLU A 29 -10.16 3.47 6.65
C GLU A 29 -8.84 2.89 7.17
N ILE A 30 -7.77 3.12 6.42
CA ILE A 30 -6.39 2.80 6.82
C ILE A 30 -5.63 4.10 6.97
N LYS A 31 -5.07 4.32 8.15
CA LYS A 31 -4.06 5.37 8.37
C LYS A 31 -2.69 4.74 8.28
N ALA A 32 -1.88 5.20 7.33
CA ALA A 32 -0.55 4.67 7.06
C ALA A 32 0.51 5.72 7.37
N LEU A 33 1.44 5.36 8.25
CA LEU A 33 2.63 6.18 8.52
C LEU A 33 3.73 5.80 7.53
N ASN A 34 4.23 6.80 6.80
CA ASN A 34 5.34 6.66 5.87
C ASN A 34 6.57 7.30 6.51
N LEU A 35 7.66 6.53 6.59
CA LEU A 35 8.95 6.95 7.10
C LEU A 35 10.00 6.67 6.04
N MET A 36 10.77 7.69 5.69
CA MET A 36 11.78 7.63 4.64
C MET A 36 13.12 7.47 5.34
N ILE A 37 13.85 6.44 4.94
CA ILE A 37 15.03 5.98 5.66
C ILE A 37 16.20 5.94 4.69
N ASP A 38 17.34 6.48 5.12
CA ASP A 38 18.61 6.36 4.42
C ASP A 38 19.69 5.69 5.29
N PHE A 39 20.79 5.30 4.66
CA PHE A 39 21.86 4.53 5.29
C PHE A 39 23.21 5.24 5.12
N PRO A 40 24.20 5.02 6.01
CA PRO A 40 25.52 5.64 5.89
C PRO A 40 26.25 5.34 4.57
N ASP A 41 25.97 4.21 3.94
CA ASP A 41 26.51 3.77 2.65
C ASP A 41 25.55 4.00 1.46
N ALA A 42 24.33 4.48 1.73
CA ALA A 42 23.31 4.81 0.75
C ALA A 42 22.49 6.01 1.22
N GLU A 43 23.09 7.19 1.14
CA GLU A 43 22.49 8.44 1.61
C GLU A 43 21.40 8.93 0.64
N GLY A 44 20.34 9.51 1.20
CA GLY A 44 19.29 10.16 0.43
C GLY A 44 19.81 11.47 -0.18
N THR A 45 19.86 11.56 -1.52
CA THR A 45 20.39 12.75 -2.22
C THR A 45 19.34 13.83 -2.48
N GLU A 46 18.07 13.47 -2.42
CA GLU A 46 16.91 14.34 -2.68
C GLU A 46 16.11 14.53 -1.39
N PRO A 47 15.25 15.54 -1.24
CA PRO A 47 14.31 15.62 -0.13
C PRO A 47 13.48 14.33 0.02
N ALA A 48 13.26 13.87 1.25
CA ALA A 48 12.43 12.68 1.50
C ALA A 48 10.97 12.88 1.05
N THR A 49 10.51 14.12 1.01
CA THR A 49 9.20 14.52 0.46
C THR A 49 9.09 14.32 -1.04
N ASP A 50 10.17 14.43 -1.81
CA ASP A 50 10.14 14.15 -3.25
C ASP A 50 9.93 12.64 -3.48
N ARG A 51 10.58 11.80 -2.66
CA ARG A 51 10.35 10.34 -2.66
C ARG A 51 8.94 9.97 -2.26
N TYR A 52 8.33 10.70 -1.32
CA TYR A 52 6.92 10.52 -1.01
C TYR A 52 6.01 10.80 -2.21
N ALA A 53 6.29 11.90 -2.91
CA ALA A 53 5.50 12.37 -4.05
C ALA A 53 5.56 11.43 -5.26
N GLU A 54 6.57 10.55 -5.35
CA GLU A 54 6.61 9.50 -6.36
C GLU A 54 5.45 8.48 -6.23
N PHE A 55 4.94 8.27 -5.02
CA PHE A 55 3.89 7.28 -4.75
C PHE A 55 2.53 7.92 -4.51
N PHE A 56 2.50 9.09 -3.87
CA PHE A 56 1.26 9.76 -3.47
C PHE A 56 0.98 10.99 -4.34
N PRO A 57 -0.28 11.18 -4.79
CA PRO A 57 -1.51 10.52 -4.34
C PRO A 57 -1.88 9.21 -5.04
N GLN A 58 -1.12 8.74 -6.03
CA GLN A 58 -1.50 7.63 -6.91
C GLN A 58 -1.83 6.33 -6.15
N THR A 59 -1.09 5.99 -5.10
CA THR A 59 -1.40 4.82 -4.25
C THR A 59 -2.78 4.92 -3.59
N SER A 60 -3.15 6.12 -3.11
CA SER A 60 -4.47 6.33 -2.48
C SER A 60 -5.60 6.22 -3.51
N GLU A 61 -5.38 6.74 -4.72
CA GLU A 61 -6.32 6.61 -5.83
C GLU A 61 -6.48 5.16 -6.28
N TRP A 62 -5.40 4.40 -6.32
CA TRP A 62 -5.43 2.98 -6.64
C TRP A 62 -6.27 2.20 -5.62
N PHE A 63 -6.07 2.42 -4.32
CA PHE A 63 -6.88 1.77 -3.29
C PHE A 63 -8.36 2.16 -3.39
N ARG A 64 -8.67 3.42 -3.71
CA ARG A 64 -10.05 3.87 -3.95
C ARG A 64 -10.66 3.17 -5.18
N ALA A 65 -9.95 3.11 -6.30
CA ALA A 65 -10.46 2.52 -7.54
C ALA A 65 -10.65 1.00 -7.41
N SER A 66 -9.61 0.28 -6.96
CA SER A 66 -9.60 -1.18 -6.82
C SER A 66 -10.59 -1.70 -5.78
N SER A 67 -10.94 -0.89 -4.77
CA SER A 67 -11.95 -1.24 -3.78
C SER A 67 -13.36 -0.79 -4.15
N TYR A 68 -13.57 -0.21 -5.34
CA TYR A 68 -14.83 0.42 -5.74
C TYR A 68 -15.32 1.48 -4.72
N GLY A 69 -14.39 2.26 -4.18
CA GLY A 69 -14.64 3.31 -3.20
C GLY A 69 -14.92 2.82 -1.78
N ARG A 70 -14.73 1.53 -1.49
CA ARG A 70 -15.03 0.96 -0.16
C ARG A 70 -13.88 1.10 0.83
N LEU A 71 -12.67 1.38 0.34
CA LEU A 71 -11.47 1.62 1.15
C LEU A 71 -10.99 3.06 0.99
N VAL A 72 -10.70 3.71 2.11
CA VAL A 72 -10.03 5.01 2.18
C VAL A 72 -8.63 4.79 2.75
N TYR A 73 -7.61 5.09 1.95
CA TYR A 73 -6.21 5.06 2.38
C TYR A 73 -5.75 6.48 2.69
N ARG A 74 -5.31 6.73 3.93
CA ARG A 74 -4.81 8.03 4.41
C ARG A 74 -3.32 7.91 4.70
N PRO A 75 -2.46 8.35 3.76
CA PRO A 75 -1.03 8.39 3.97
C PRO A 75 -0.65 9.61 4.80
N GLU A 76 0.22 9.40 5.78
CA GLU A 76 0.80 10.43 6.63
C GLU A 76 2.32 10.32 6.52
N ALA A 77 2.99 11.45 6.33
CA ALA A 77 4.45 11.55 6.30
C ALA A 77 4.88 12.75 7.16
N PRO A 78 4.81 12.65 8.50
CA PRO A 78 5.08 13.78 9.39
C PRO A 78 6.57 14.13 9.49
N VAL A 79 7.47 13.25 9.04
CA VAL A 79 8.91 13.51 8.96
C VAL A 79 9.25 13.77 7.50
N GLU A 80 9.65 15.01 7.21
CA GLU A 80 9.93 15.48 5.85
C GLU A 80 11.39 15.28 5.43
N ASP A 81 12.25 14.90 6.38
CA ASP A 81 13.68 14.61 6.18
C ASP A 81 13.96 13.10 6.22
N TRP A 82 15.15 12.69 5.75
CA TRP A 82 15.60 11.30 5.86
C TRP A 82 15.90 10.92 7.31
N LEU A 83 15.33 9.80 7.74
CA LEU A 83 15.69 9.16 8.98
C LEU A 83 16.93 8.28 8.77
N ARG A 84 18.08 8.75 9.25
CA ARG A 84 19.35 8.03 9.11
C ARG A 84 19.42 6.80 10.01
N MET A 85 19.64 5.64 9.38
CA MET A 85 19.97 4.42 10.11
C MET A 85 21.41 4.45 10.64
N PRO A 86 21.66 3.82 11.81
CA PRO A 86 22.97 3.85 12.44
C PRO A 86 23.99 2.88 11.80
N MET A 87 23.52 1.93 10.99
CA MET A 87 24.36 0.91 10.34
C MET A 87 24.10 0.93 8.81
N PRO A 88 25.05 0.42 8.01
CA PRO A 88 24.86 0.16 6.58
C PRO A 88 23.67 -0.79 6.26
N PHE A 89 23.24 -0.84 5.00
CA PHE A 89 22.11 -1.67 4.54
C PHE A 89 22.38 -3.19 4.58
#